data_AF-A0A845AGQ9-F1
#
_entry.id   AF-A0A845AGQ9-F1
#
_cell.length_a   1.000
_cell.length_b   1.000
_cell.length_c   1.000
_cell.angle_alpha   90.00
_cell.angle_beta   90.00
_cell.angle_gamma   90.00
#
_symmetry.space_group_name_H-M   'P 1'
#
loop_
_entity.id
_entity.type
_entity.pdbx_description
1 polymer ?
#
loop_
_entity_poly.entity_id
_entity_poly.type
_entity_poly.pdbx_seq_one_letter_code
_entity_poly.pdbx_strand_id
1 'polypeptide(L)' 'MRKLIWLAVPLALIAAKANAIIVRHTLTDAQYRVDPHSIPALADLPDEGHGTLIAPRWVVTAAHAVNMMQMMPEER' A
#
# COMPACT_ATOMS: atom_id res chain seq x y z
N MET A 1 34.49 9.09 -22.12
CA MET A 1 34.50 8.19 -20.95
C MET A 1 34.78 8.92 -19.63
N ARG A 2 35.87 9.71 -19.49
CA ARG A 2 36.22 10.39 -18.23
C ARG A 2 35.11 11.28 -17.64
N LYS A 3 34.42 12.08 -18.47
CA LYS A 3 33.30 12.95 -18.05
C LYS A 3 32.07 12.18 -17.51
N LEU A 4 31.86 10.95 -17.97
CA LEU A 4 30.74 10.10 -17.52
C LEU A 4 30.99 9.60 -16.09
N ILE A 5 32.25 9.27 -15.77
CA ILE A 5 32.67 8.88 -14.42
C ILE A 5 32.46 10.02 -13.42
N TRP A 6 32.77 11.27 -13.82
CA TRP A 6 32.54 12.45 -12.98
C TRP A 6 31.06 12.74 -12.70
N LEU A 7 30.13 12.28 -13.55
CA LEU A 7 28.68 12.39 -13.32
C LEU A 7 28.13 11.20 -12.51
N ALA A 8 28.67 9.99 -12.70
CA ALA A 8 28.19 8.78 -12.03
C ALA A 8 28.51 8.77 -10.51
N VAL A 9 29.66 9.30 -10.11
CA VAL A 9 30.08 9.35 -8.69
C VAL A 9 29.12 10.16 -7.81
N PRO A 10 28.76 11.42 -8.13
CA PRO A 10 27.81 12.17 -7.31
C PRO A 10 26.41 11.56 -7.36
N LEU A 11 25.98 10.98 -8.48
CA LEU A 11 24.68 10.34 -8.61
C LEU A 11 24.55 9.11 -7.69
N ALA A 12 25.60 8.30 -7.57
CA ALA A 12 25.64 7.16 -6.65
C ALA A 12 25.63 7.60 -5.17
N LEU A 13 26.22 8.74 -4.84
CA LEU A 13 26.24 9.29 -3.47
C LEU A 13 24.89 9.87 -3.03
N ILE A 14 23.99 10.19 -3.98
CA ILE A 14 22.63 10.70 -3.71
C ILE A 14 21.59 9.56 -3.75
N ALA A 15 22.01 8.29 -3.91
CA ALA A 15 21.10 7.15 -3.88
C ALA A 15 20.40 7.05 -2.51
N ALA A 16 19.12 7.41 -2.48
CA ALA A 16 18.30 7.33 -1.27
C ALA A 16 18.03 5.88 -0.88
N LYS A 17 17.95 5.61 0.43
CA LYS A 17 17.49 4.31 0.92
C LYS A 17 16.02 4.12 0.54
N ALA A 18 15.75 3.20 -0.38
CA ALA A 18 14.40 2.77 -0.67
C ALA A 18 13.92 1.84 0.45
N ASN A 19 12.92 2.28 1.24
CA ASN A 19 12.19 1.40 2.15
C ASN A 19 11.21 0.56 1.31
N ALA A 20 11.74 -0.45 0.61
CA ALA A 20 10.93 -1.34 -0.20
C ALA A 20 10.17 -2.34 0.68
N ILE A 21 8.93 -2.64 0.31
CA ILE A 21 8.22 -3.81 0.83
C ILE A 21 8.78 -5.04 0.11
N ILE A 22 9.57 -5.84 0.81
CA ILE A 22 10.27 -7.00 0.23
C ILE A 22 9.42 -8.25 0.40
N VAL A 23 8.97 -8.84 -0.71
CA VAL A 23 8.46 -10.21 -0.73
C VAL A 23 9.64 -11.15 -0.90
N ARG A 24 9.98 -11.88 0.15
CA ARG A 24 11.09 -12.84 0.19
C ARG A 24 10.72 -14.13 -0.52
N HIS A 25 11.52 -14.54 -1.49
CA HIS A 25 11.37 -15.81 -2.21
C HIS A 25 11.55 -17.06 -1.34
N THR A 26 12.10 -16.92 -0.13
CA THR A 26 12.27 -18.02 0.83
C THR A 26 11.07 -18.22 1.75
N LEU A 27 10.09 -17.32 1.69
CA LEU A 27 8.87 -17.41 2.49
C LEU A 27 7.70 -17.77 1.58
N THR A 28 6.80 -18.62 2.05
CA THR A 28 5.57 -18.96 1.33
C THR A 28 4.52 -17.88 1.55
N ASP A 29 3.58 -17.74 0.62
CA ASP A 29 2.51 -16.73 0.72
C ASP A 29 1.69 -16.84 2.01
N ALA A 30 1.51 -18.06 2.52
CA ALA A 30 0.80 -18.29 3.78
C ALA A 30 1.45 -17.58 4.97
N GLN A 31 2.78 -17.37 4.95
CA GLN A 31 3.51 -16.69 6.01
C GLN A 31 3.33 -15.17 6.00
N TYR A 32 2.74 -14.60 4.94
CA TYR A 32 2.37 -13.18 4.87
C TYR A 32 0.91 -12.93 5.23
N ARG A 33 0.10 -13.98 5.41
CA ARG A 33 -1.29 -13.82 5.85
C ARG A 33 -1.31 -13.52 7.34
N VAL A 34 -2.17 -12.59 7.70
CA VAL A 34 -2.44 -12.23 9.08
C VAL A 34 -3.90 -12.52 9.40
N ASP A 35 -4.20 -12.74 10.68
CA ASP A 35 -5.58 -12.85 11.13
C ASP A 35 -6.34 -11.55 10.80
N PRO A 36 -7.59 -11.61 10.30
CA PRO A 36 -8.36 -10.40 9.98
C PRO A 36 -8.51 -9.42 11.16
N HIS A 37 -8.46 -9.91 12.41
CA HIS A 37 -8.53 -9.09 13.62
C HIS A 37 -7.17 -8.54 14.08
N SER A 38 -6.06 -8.91 13.42
CA SER A 38 -4.72 -8.41 13.75
C SER A 38 -4.53 -6.93 13.44
N ILE A 39 -5.39 -6.35 12.59
CA ILE A 39 -5.40 -4.92 12.26
C ILE A 39 -6.80 -4.37 12.58
N PRO A 40 -7.10 -4.07 13.86
CA PRO A 40 -8.45 -3.68 14.28
C PRO A 40 -9.03 -2.44 13.58
N ALA A 41 -8.15 -1.57 13.08
CA ALA A 41 -8.57 -0.37 12.36
C ALA A 41 -8.77 -0.59 10.85
N LEU A 42 -8.46 -1.77 10.30
CA LEU A 42 -8.65 -2.06 8.88
C LEU A 42 -10.13 -2.21 8.58
N ALA A 43 -10.65 -1.34 7.72
CA ALA A 43 -12.00 -1.43 7.18
C ALA A 43 -11.93 -2.03 5.77
N ASP A 44 -12.77 -3.02 5.50
CA ASP A 44 -12.95 -3.61 4.17
C ASP A 44 -13.97 -2.77 3.38
N LEU A 45 -13.64 -2.45 2.12
CA LEU A 45 -14.53 -1.78 1.19
C LEU A 45 -14.78 -2.77 0.03
N PRO A 46 -15.94 -3.47 0.01
CA PRO A 46 -16.22 -4.51 -0.96
C PRO A 46 -15.98 -4.04 -2.40
N ASP A 47 -15.28 -4.87 -3.17
CA ASP A 47 -14.92 -4.65 -4.58
C ASP A 47 -14.01 -3.43 -4.86
N GLU A 48 -13.58 -2.70 -3.83
CA GLU A 48 -12.95 -1.38 -3.97
C GLU A 48 -11.61 -1.25 -3.24
N GLY A 49 -11.38 -2.09 -2.23
CA GLY A 49 -10.13 -2.14 -1.48
C GLY A 49 -10.35 -1.99 0.03
N HIS A 50 -9.59 -1.11 0.67
CA HIS A 50 -9.58 -0.98 2.13
C HIS A 50 -9.49 0.47 2.60
N GLY A 51 -9.80 0.69 3.86
CA GLY A 51 -9.64 1.97 4.55
C GLY A 51 -9.19 1.77 6.00
N THR A 52 -9.01 2.87 6.72
CA THR A 52 -8.65 2.88 8.15
C THR A 52 -9.71 3.59 8.97
N LEU A 53 -10.24 2.93 10.00
CA LEU A 53 -11.14 3.52 11.00
C LEU A 53 -10.35 4.52 11.86
N ILE A 54 -10.63 5.81 11.69
CA ILE A 54 -9.94 6.90 12.42
C ILE A 54 -10.77 7.48 13.57
N ALA A 55 -12.08 7.20 13.58
CA ALA A 55 -13.02 7.54 14.64
C ALA A 55 -14.20 6.53 14.62
N PRO A 56 -15.05 6.44 15.65
CA PRO A 56 -16.04 5.36 15.78
C PRO A 56 -16.97 5.13 14.59
N ARG A 57 -17.13 6.13 13.70
CA ARG A 57 -17.97 6.07 12.51
C ARG A 57 -17.32 6.66 11.26
N TRP A 58 -15.99 6.83 11.26
CA TRP A 58 -15.28 7.48 10.15
C TRP A 58 -14.10 6.63 9.68
N VAL A 59 -14.13 6.29 8.39
CA VAL A 59 -13.07 5.57 7.68
C VAL A 59 -12.39 6.52 6.70
N VAL A 60 -11.05 6.54 6.71
CA VAL A 60 -10.23 7.21 5.70
C VAL A 60 -9.79 6.18 4.66
N THR A 61 -9.93 6.52 3.39
CA THR A 61 -9.50 5.68 2.25
C THR A 61 -9.02 6.56 1.09
N ALA A 62 -8.48 5.93 0.05
CA ALA A 62 -8.16 6.60 -1.20
C ALA A 62 -9.45 6.99 -1.94
N ALA A 63 -9.48 8.19 -2.52
CA ALA A 63 -10.69 8.71 -3.17
C ALA A 63 -11.19 7.85 -4.36
N HIS A 64 -10.34 7.04 -5.00
CA HIS A 64 -10.76 6.16 -6.09
C HIS A 64 -11.40 4.85 -5.60
N ALA A 65 -11.23 4.49 -4.32
CA ALA A 65 -11.76 3.28 -3.71
C ALA A 65 -13.23 3.45 -3.23
N VAL A 66 -13.95 4.43 -3.78
CA VAL A 66 -15.37 4.67 -3.48
C VAL A 66 -16.20 4.90 -4.76
N ASN A 67 -15.61 4.68 -5.93
CA ASN A 67 -16.28 4.94 -7.21
C ASN A 67 -17.40 3.93 -7.51
N MET A 68 -17.17 2.64 -7.29
CA MET A 68 -18.19 1.59 -7.37
C MET A 68 -19.21 1.69 -6.24
N MET A 69 -18.82 2.10 -5.02
CA MET A 69 -19.77 2.39 -3.94
C MET A 69 -20.77 3.50 -4.31
N GLN A 70 -20.38 4.42 -5.19
CA GLN A 70 -21.27 5.47 -5.71
C GLN A 70 -22.11 5.00 -6.91
N MET A 71 -21.61 4.03 -7.68
CA MET A 71 -22.25 3.54 -8.92
C MET A 71 -23.20 2.36 -8.71
N MET A 72 -23.03 1.59 -7.63
CA MET A 72 -23.97 0.54 -7.23
C MET A 72 -25.10 1.18 -6.41
N PRO A 73 -26.37 1.17 -6.87
CA PRO A 73 -27.49 1.48 -6.00
C PRO A 73 -27.47 0.46 -4.86
N GLU A 74 -27.78 0.89 -3.64
CA GLU A 74 -27.92 -0.02 -2.52
C GLU A 74 -28.99 -1.08 -2.82
N GLU A 75 -28.58 -2.26 -3.27
CA GLU A 75 -29.36 -3.49 -3.11
C GLU A 75 -29.33 -3.83 -1.61
N ARG A 76 -30.15 -3.12 -0.84
CA ARG A 76 -30.64 -3.55 0.47
C ARG A 76 -31.82 -4.48 0.32
#